data_AF-A0A1F8U5W8-F1
#
_entry.id   AF-A0A1F8U5W8-F1
#
_cell.length_a   1.000
_cell.length_b   1.000
_cell.length_c   1.000
_cell.angle_alpha   90.00
_cell.angle_beta   90.00
_cell.angle_gamma   90.00
#
_symmetry.space_group_name_H-M   'P 1'
#
loop_
_entity.id
_entity.type
_entity.pdbx_description
1 polymer ?
#
loop_
_entity_poly.entity_id
_entity_poly.type
_entity_poly.pdbx_seq_one_letter_code
_entity_poly.pdbx_strand_id
1 'polypeptide(L)'
;MKIGSSFANENQLKFNSNESENLLKKLATARRINSAADDAAGLQIANRLTQSANASAQGTQNVYDGISLATVADQGLQGVTDNLNEMGRLAVQAGSGILTASDRQALQKQADAYSASIQDQIKNTEFAGIKLFDQEGSIAVGTGNGSIGIKTQDLSSKLTDSGAFSIDLSSAESAEASLKSIKDSSQIVDNNRTDLGATINALQSTARNLQTQNVNEQEA
;
A
#
# COMPACT_ATOMS: atom_id res chain seq x y z
N MET A 1 45.11 39.95 -54.97
CA MET A 1 43.79 39.69 -54.35
C MET A 1 43.60 38.19 -54.07
N LYS A 2 44.20 37.64 -53.02
CA LYS A 2 44.04 36.20 -52.63
C LYS A 2 43.70 36.00 -51.15
N ILE A 3 43.39 37.08 -50.43
CA ILE A 3 43.22 37.08 -48.97
C ILE A 3 41.75 36.83 -48.59
N GLY A 4 40.80 37.20 -49.45
CA GLY A 4 39.36 36.95 -49.22
C GLY A 4 38.95 35.47 -49.25
N SER A 5 39.62 34.63 -50.04
CA SER A 5 39.34 33.19 -50.11
C SER A 5 39.87 32.40 -48.91
N SER A 6 40.93 32.88 -48.25
CA SER A 6 41.52 32.23 -47.06
C SER A 6 40.66 32.43 -45.82
N PHE A 7 40.16 33.66 -45.59
CA PHE A 7 39.27 33.95 -44.47
C PHE A 7 37.88 33.32 -44.64
N ALA A 8 37.38 33.25 -45.87
CA ALA A 8 36.16 32.50 -46.17
C ALA A 8 36.33 31.02 -45.82
N ASN A 9 37.42 30.38 -46.28
CA ASN A 9 37.71 28.97 -45.95
C ASN A 9 37.89 28.74 -44.45
N GLU A 10 38.54 29.65 -43.72
CA GLU A 10 38.76 29.51 -42.27
C GLU A 10 37.44 29.63 -41.48
N ASN A 11 36.55 30.55 -41.86
CA ASN A 11 35.22 30.66 -41.27
C ASN A 11 34.35 29.42 -41.59
N GLN A 12 34.47 28.88 -42.80
CA GLN A 12 33.76 27.67 -43.20
C GLN A 12 34.26 26.43 -42.43
N LEU A 13 35.57 26.34 -42.18
CA LEU A 13 36.15 25.29 -41.35
C LEU A 13 35.69 25.37 -39.89
N LYS A 14 35.62 26.58 -39.31
CA LYS A 14 35.10 26.79 -37.96
C LYS A 14 33.62 26.43 -37.85
N PHE A 15 32.81 26.81 -38.85
CA PHE A 15 31.41 26.44 -38.92
C PHE A 15 31.23 24.91 -38.99
N ASN A 16 31.95 24.24 -39.89
CA ASN A 16 31.90 22.78 -40.03
C ASN A 16 32.38 22.05 -38.77
N SER A 17 33.39 22.58 -38.09
CA SER A 17 33.89 22.00 -36.83
C SER A 17 32.84 22.08 -35.72
N ASN A 18 32.20 23.25 -35.56
CA ASN A 18 31.13 23.45 -34.58
C ASN A 18 29.90 22.57 -34.87
N GLU A 19 29.54 22.41 -36.14
CA GLU A 19 28.41 21.55 -36.55
C GLU A 19 28.73 20.06 -36.29
N SER A 20 29.95 19.63 -36.57
CA SER A 20 30.42 18.28 -36.26
C SER A 20 30.43 18.01 -34.75
N GLU A 21 30.86 18.96 -33.93
CA GLU A 21 30.80 18.86 -32.46
C GLU A 21 29.36 18.75 -31.93
N ASN A 22 28.41 19.49 -32.50
CA ASN A 22 26.99 19.41 -32.11
C ASN A 22 26.40 18.03 -32.49
N LEU A 23 26.72 17.52 -33.68
CA LEU A 23 26.30 16.18 -34.12
C LEU A 23 26.91 15.07 -33.24
N LEU A 24 28.19 15.19 -32.87
CA LEU A 24 28.84 14.26 -31.95
C LEU A 24 28.19 14.30 -30.56
N LYS A 25 27.82 15.48 -30.06
CA LYS A 25 27.10 15.63 -28.79
C LYS A 25 25.72 14.96 -28.86
N LYS A 26 24.97 15.14 -29.95
CA LYS A 26 23.67 14.48 -30.19
C LYS A 26 23.79 12.97 -30.29
N LEU A 27 24.85 12.47 -30.94
CA LEU A 27 25.13 11.04 -31.04
C LEU A 27 25.50 10.45 -29.67
N ALA A 28 26.36 11.12 -28.90
CA ALA A 28 26.82 10.67 -27.60
C ALA A 28 25.70 10.65 -26.55
N THR A 29 24.76 11.61 -26.60
CA THR A 29 23.62 11.66 -25.69
C THR A 29 22.39 10.90 -26.20
N ALA A 30 22.40 10.47 -27.46
CA ALA A 30 21.23 9.98 -28.18
C ALA A 30 20.00 10.92 -28.11
N ARG A 31 20.19 12.21 -27.82
CA ARG A 31 19.12 13.22 -27.69
C ARG A 31 19.18 14.21 -28.84
N ARG A 32 18.04 14.46 -29.46
CA ARG A 32 17.90 15.47 -30.52
C ARG A 32 18.03 16.91 -30.00
N ILE A 33 17.57 17.18 -28.77
CA ILE A 33 17.64 18.50 -28.11
C ILE A 33 18.56 18.36 -26.90
N ASN A 34 19.72 19.03 -26.93
CA ASN A 34 20.72 18.96 -25.85
C ASN A 34 20.87 20.28 -25.08
N SER A 35 20.37 21.39 -25.62
CA SER A 35 20.49 22.70 -25.01
C SER A 35 19.32 23.61 -25.39
N ALA A 36 19.10 24.67 -24.60
CA ALA A 36 18.08 25.68 -24.89
C ALA A 36 18.37 26.47 -26.17
N ALA A 37 19.63 26.45 -26.62
CA ALA A 37 20.03 27.04 -27.90
C ALA A 37 19.58 26.18 -29.10
N ASP A 38 19.36 24.87 -28.93
CA ASP A 38 18.83 23.99 -29.98
C ASP A 38 17.30 24.15 -30.11
N ASP A 39 16.57 24.09 -28.99
CA ASP A 39 15.13 24.35 -28.88
C ASP A 39 14.73 24.57 -27.41
N ALA A 40 14.46 25.82 -27.02
CA ALA A 40 14.12 26.16 -25.64
C ALA A 40 12.78 25.55 -25.20
N ALA A 41 11.76 25.54 -26.08
CA ALA A 41 10.44 25.03 -25.75
C ALA A 41 10.44 23.49 -25.70
N GLY A 42 11.09 22.85 -26.66
CA GLY A 42 11.27 21.39 -26.68
C GLY A 42 12.11 20.88 -25.51
N LEU A 43 13.16 21.63 -25.10
CA LEU A 43 13.92 21.29 -23.89
C LEU A 43 13.06 21.39 -22.62
N GLN A 44 12.20 22.39 -22.50
CA GLN A 44 11.29 22.51 -21.36
C GLN A 44 10.32 21.33 -21.29
N ILE A 45 9.75 20.91 -22.43
CA ILE A 45 8.87 19.75 -22.51
C ILE A 45 9.63 18.47 -22.12
N ALA A 46 10.83 18.26 -22.67
CA ALA A 46 11.67 17.09 -22.37
C ALA A 46 12.05 17.01 -20.88
N ASN A 47 12.38 18.15 -20.27
CA ASN A 47 12.65 18.21 -18.83
C ASN A 47 11.42 17.85 -18.00
N ARG A 48 10.24 18.35 -18.38
CA ARG A 48 8.98 18.02 -17.70
C ARG A 48 8.62 16.54 -17.85
N LEU A 49 8.78 15.96 -19.04
CA LEU A 49 8.57 14.52 -19.28
C LEU A 49 9.55 13.67 -18.45
N THR A 50 10.82 14.05 -18.40
CA THR A 50 11.82 13.37 -17.56
C THR A 50 11.45 13.44 -16.08
N GLN A 51 11.00 14.59 -15.59
CA GLN A 51 10.54 14.75 -14.20
C GLN A 51 9.32 13.87 -13.91
N SER A 52 8.33 13.87 -14.81
CA SER A 52 7.12 13.03 -14.69
C SER A 52 7.48 11.54 -14.70
N ALA A 53 8.39 11.11 -15.59
CA ALA A 53 8.83 9.72 -15.66
C ALA A 53 9.50 9.29 -14.35
N ASN A 54 10.39 10.12 -13.82
CA ASN A 54 11.03 9.84 -12.53
C ASN A 54 10.01 9.80 -11.37
N ALA A 55 9.04 10.72 -11.36
CA ALA A 55 7.97 10.74 -10.36
C ALA A 55 7.10 9.47 -10.43
N SER A 56 6.71 9.04 -11.64
CA SER A 56 5.91 7.83 -11.88
C SER A 56 6.69 6.56 -11.53
N ALA A 57 8.00 6.53 -11.77
CA ALA A 57 8.87 5.41 -11.38
C ALA A 57 8.93 5.25 -9.86
N GLN A 58 9.17 6.34 -9.12
CA GLN A 58 9.14 6.31 -7.65
C GLN A 58 7.74 6.02 -7.12
N GLY A 59 6.70 6.60 -7.74
CA GLY A 59 5.31 6.34 -7.39
C GLY A 59 4.94 4.86 -7.51
N THR A 60 5.46 4.17 -8.53
CA THR A 60 5.28 2.73 -8.71
C THR A 60 5.88 1.94 -7.53
N GLN A 61 7.08 2.29 -7.08
CA GLN A 61 7.71 1.64 -5.92
C GLN A 61 6.89 1.86 -4.65
N ASN A 62 6.49 3.11 -4.39
CA ASN A 62 5.64 3.44 -3.24
C ASN A 62 4.32 2.68 -3.26
N VAL A 63 3.71 2.50 -4.44
CA VAL A 63 2.48 1.71 -4.60
C VAL A 63 2.69 0.24 -4.23
N TYR A 64 3.83 -0.36 -4.59
CA TYR A 64 4.16 -1.73 -4.17
C TYR A 64 4.42 -1.85 -2.67
N ASP A 65 5.05 -0.85 -2.05
CA ASP A 65 5.18 -0.78 -0.59
C ASP A 65 3.80 -0.69 0.08
N GLY A 66 2.90 0.13 -0.48
CA GLY A 66 1.52 0.23 -0.04
C GLY A 66 0.75 -1.10 -0.16
N ILE A 67 0.92 -1.83 -1.25
CA ILE A 67 0.33 -3.17 -1.43
C ILE A 67 0.88 -4.13 -0.36
N SER A 68 2.18 -4.09 -0.11
CA SER A 68 2.83 -4.94 0.88
C SER A 68 2.31 -4.65 2.29
N LEU A 69 2.19 -3.37 2.66
CA LEU A 69 1.60 -2.93 3.92
C LEU A 69 0.15 -3.43 4.06
N ALA A 70 -0.70 -3.19 3.06
CA ALA A 70 -2.10 -3.62 3.10
C ALA A 70 -2.23 -5.15 3.15
N THR A 71 -1.32 -5.89 2.53
CA THR A 71 -1.28 -7.36 2.57
C THR A 71 -0.89 -7.87 3.97
N VAL A 72 0.10 -7.26 4.61
CA VAL A 72 0.46 -7.59 6.01
C VAL A 72 -0.71 -7.30 6.95
N ALA A 73 -1.43 -6.19 6.74
CA ALA A 73 -2.65 -5.89 7.48
C ALA A 73 -3.71 -7.00 7.26
N ASP A 74 -4.05 -7.34 6.01
CA ASP A 74 -5.06 -8.39 5.74
C ASP A 74 -4.68 -9.75 6.33
N GLN A 75 -3.39 -10.13 6.30
CA GLN A 75 -2.91 -11.36 6.94
C GLN A 75 -3.05 -11.33 8.46
N GLY A 76 -2.73 -10.20 9.10
CA GLY A 76 -2.98 -10.01 10.53
C GLY A 76 -4.46 -10.17 10.88
N LEU A 77 -5.35 -9.59 10.08
CA LEU A 77 -6.79 -9.71 10.26
C LEU A 77 -7.31 -11.13 10.00
N GLN A 78 -6.73 -11.88 9.05
CA GLN A 78 -7.08 -13.29 8.84
C GLN A 78 -6.83 -14.11 10.11
N GLY A 79 -5.70 -13.89 10.79
CA GLY A 79 -5.42 -14.55 12.06
C GLY A 79 -6.43 -14.20 13.16
N VAL A 80 -6.90 -12.95 13.19
CA VAL A 80 -7.98 -12.52 14.10
C VAL A 80 -9.30 -13.22 13.74
N THR A 81 -9.67 -13.27 12.45
CA THR A 81 -10.87 -13.97 11.96
C THR A 81 -10.86 -15.45 12.37
N ASP A 82 -9.73 -16.14 12.23
CA ASP A 82 -9.61 -17.56 12.59
C ASP A 82 -9.83 -17.79 14.08
N ASN A 83 -9.25 -16.94 14.94
CA ASN A 83 -9.46 -17.00 16.39
C ASN A 83 -10.91 -16.70 16.79
N LEU A 84 -11.55 -15.71 16.15
CA LEU A 84 -12.97 -15.41 16.38
C LEU A 84 -13.88 -16.59 15.98
N ASN A 85 -13.57 -17.28 14.88
CA ASN A 85 -14.31 -18.47 14.45
C ASN A 85 -14.18 -19.60 15.46
N GLU A 86 -12.98 -19.85 16.00
CA GLU A 86 -12.78 -20.84 17.05
C GLU A 86 -13.53 -20.47 18.34
N MET A 87 -13.50 -19.20 18.75
CA MET A 87 -14.29 -18.71 19.88
C MET A 87 -15.79 -18.91 19.65
N GLY A 88 -16.28 -18.65 18.43
CA GLY A 88 -17.68 -18.87 18.05
C GLY A 88 -18.07 -20.35 18.15
N ARG A 89 -17.20 -21.26 17.72
CA ARG A 89 -17.38 -22.71 17.88
C ARG A 89 -17.48 -23.10 19.35
N LEU A 90 -16.60 -22.57 20.20
CA LEU A 90 -16.62 -22.81 21.65
C LEU A 90 -17.89 -22.25 22.30
N ALA A 91 -18.36 -21.07 21.88
CA ALA A 91 -19.60 -20.49 22.37
C ALA A 91 -20.82 -21.33 22.01
N VAL A 92 -20.90 -21.83 20.77
CA VAL A 92 -21.96 -22.78 20.36
C VAL A 92 -21.89 -24.08 21.16
N GLN A 93 -20.69 -24.60 21.39
CA GLN A 93 -20.50 -25.80 22.20
C GLN A 93 -20.95 -25.58 23.64
N ALA A 94 -20.54 -24.47 24.26
CA ALA A 94 -20.96 -24.06 25.59
C ALA A 94 -22.47 -23.83 25.66
N GLY A 95 -23.12 -23.31 24.62
CA GLY A 95 -24.59 -23.17 24.58
C GLY A 95 -25.37 -24.48 24.77
N SER A 96 -24.72 -25.65 24.59
CA SER A 96 -25.38 -26.95 24.72
C SER A 96 -25.72 -27.32 26.17
N GLY A 97 -26.98 -27.66 26.43
CA GLY A 97 -27.50 -27.99 27.76
C GLY A 97 -26.97 -29.29 28.39
N ILE A 98 -26.19 -30.08 27.65
CA ILE A 98 -25.62 -31.36 28.14
C ILE A 98 -24.28 -31.20 28.87
N LEU A 99 -23.64 -30.02 28.78
CA LEU A 99 -22.32 -29.79 29.37
C LEU A 99 -22.41 -29.46 30.85
N THR A 100 -21.47 -30.00 31.63
CA THR A 100 -21.32 -29.68 33.04
C THR A 100 -20.64 -28.31 33.23
N ALA A 101 -20.71 -27.76 34.44
CA ALA A 101 -20.00 -26.52 34.78
C ALA A 101 -18.47 -26.66 34.62
N SER A 102 -17.91 -27.84 34.90
CA SER A 102 -16.48 -28.11 34.72
C SER A 102 -16.09 -28.11 33.24
N ASP A 103 -16.94 -28.66 32.36
CA ASP A 103 -16.69 -28.65 30.92
C ASP A 103 -16.71 -27.21 30.37
N ARG A 104 -17.70 -26.42 30.81
CA ARG A 104 -17.80 -25.00 30.45
C ARG A 104 -16.59 -24.20 30.91
N GLN A 105 -16.07 -24.47 32.11
CA GLN A 105 -14.86 -23.83 32.59
C GLN A 105 -13.63 -24.20 31.74
N ALA A 106 -13.55 -25.42 31.22
CA ALA A 106 -12.48 -25.82 30.30
C ALA A 106 -12.59 -25.09 28.95
N LEU A 107 -13.81 -24.92 28.42
CA LEU A 107 -14.07 -24.13 27.20
C LEU A 107 -13.74 -22.65 27.42
N GLN A 108 -14.08 -22.08 28.57
CA GLN A 108 -13.75 -20.70 28.93
C GLN A 108 -12.24 -20.45 28.85
N LYS A 109 -11.41 -21.34 29.42
CA LYS A 109 -9.95 -21.20 29.35
C LYS A 109 -9.42 -21.17 27.91
N GLN A 110 -10.05 -21.92 27.00
CA GLN A 110 -9.68 -21.88 25.59
C GLN A 110 -10.12 -20.56 24.94
N ALA A 111 -11.34 -20.08 25.24
CA ALA A 111 -11.81 -18.78 24.76
C ALA A 111 -10.95 -17.61 25.27
N ASP A 112 -10.48 -17.67 26.51
CA ASP A 112 -9.56 -16.68 27.09
C ASP A 112 -8.22 -16.67 26.34
N ALA A 113 -7.70 -17.87 26.00
CA ALA A 113 -6.47 -17.99 25.23
C ALA A 113 -6.60 -17.42 23.80
N TYR A 114 -7.73 -17.68 23.12
CA TYR A 114 -8.01 -17.07 21.82
C TYR A 114 -8.19 -15.55 21.93
N SER A 115 -8.86 -15.06 22.97
CA SER A 115 -9.02 -13.62 23.23
C SER A 115 -7.67 -12.93 23.42
N ALA A 116 -6.77 -13.53 24.21
CA ALA A 116 -5.41 -13.03 24.38
C ALA A 116 -4.61 -13.04 23.07
N SER A 117 -4.71 -14.12 22.29
CA SER A 117 -4.08 -14.22 20.97
C SER A 117 -4.57 -13.12 20.02
N ILE A 118 -5.87 -12.80 20.02
CA ILE A 118 -6.42 -11.69 19.22
C ILE A 118 -5.80 -10.36 19.66
N GLN A 119 -5.73 -10.08 20.97
CA GLN A 119 -5.10 -8.86 21.47
C GLN A 119 -3.63 -8.76 21.07
N ASP A 120 -2.89 -9.86 21.14
CA ASP A 120 -1.49 -9.91 20.74
C ASP A 120 -1.32 -9.70 19.24
N GLN A 121 -2.17 -10.31 18.40
CA GLN A 121 -2.16 -10.09 16.96
C GLN A 121 -2.41 -8.62 16.61
N ILE A 122 -3.39 -7.99 17.26
CA ILE A 122 -3.74 -6.59 17.02
C ILE A 122 -2.57 -5.67 17.42
N LYS A 123 -1.96 -5.92 18.58
CA LYS A 123 -0.84 -5.11 19.10
C LYS A 123 0.46 -5.33 18.33
N ASN A 124 0.72 -6.55 17.86
CA ASN A 124 2.00 -6.90 17.25
C ASN A 124 2.00 -6.81 15.73
N THR A 125 0.85 -6.64 15.07
CA THR A 125 0.83 -6.44 13.62
C THR A 125 1.36 -5.05 13.26
N GLU A 126 2.52 -5.04 12.61
CA GLU A 126 3.20 -3.83 12.18
C GLU A 126 3.87 -4.01 10.82
N PHE A 127 4.04 -2.90 10.12
CA PHE A 127 4.82 -2.84 8.89
C PHE A 127 5.86 -1.74 9.02
N ALA A 128 7.14 -2.09 8.88
CA ALA A 128 8.26 -1.15 9.00
C ALA A 128 8.21 -0.28 10.29
N GLY A 129 7.76 -0.86 11.40
CA GLY A 129 7.62 -0.17 12.70
C GLY A 129 6.33 0.65 12.86
N ILE A 130 5.44 0.68 11.86
CA ILE A 130 4.14 1.34 11.94
C ILE A 130 3.10 0.31 12.41
N LYS A 131 2.45 0.57 13.54
CA LYS A 131 1.31 -0.22 14.04
C LYS A 131 0.10 -0.01 13.15
N LEU A 132 -0.54 -1.10 12.71
CA LEU A 132 -1.61 -1.04 11.70
C LEU A 132 -3.02 -0.97 12.31
N PHE A 133 -3.18 -1.34 13.59
CA PHE A 133 -4.50 -1.53 14.23
C PHE A 133 -4.69 -0.80 15.56
N ASP A 134 -3.74 0.05 15.94
CA ASP A 134 -3.77 0.75 17.23
C ASP A 134 -4.55 2.07 17.17
N GLN A 135 -4.64 2.68 15.98
CA GLN A 135 -5.17 4.04 15.82
C GLN A 135 -5.94 4.19 14.52
N GLU A 136 -7.04 4.96 14.59
CA GLU A 136 -7.75 5.45 13.42
C GLU A 136 -6.86 6.42 12.64
N GLY A 137 -6.74 6.20 11.33
CA GLY A 137 -5.84 6.99 10.51
C GLY A 137 -5.86 6.60 9.04
N SER A 138 -4.92 7.20 8.30
CA SER A 138 -4.71 6.88 6.90
C SER A 138 -3.24 7.04 6.55
N ILE A 139 -2.64 5.98 6.04
CA ILE A 139 -1.27 5.97 5.52
C ILE A 139 -1.33 6.36 4.05
N ALA A 140 -0.84 7.55 3.73
CA ALA A 140 -0.85 8.07 2.38
C ALA A 140 0.32 7.49 1.55
N VAL A 141 -0.02 6.78 0.47
CA VAL A 141 0.93 6.24 -0.50
C VAL A 141 1.04 7.20 -1.67
N GLY A 142 2.18 7.89 -1.80
CA GLY A 142 2.42 8.85 -2.88
C GLY A 142 2.66 8.16 -4.23
N THR A 143 1.89 8.53 -5.26
CA THR A 143 1.90 7.90 -6.59
C THR A 143 2.70 8.71 -7.63
N GLY A 144 3.40 9.77 -7.20
CA GLY A 144 4.09 10.71 -8.09
C GLY A 144 3.19 11.85 -8.60
N ASN A 145 1.90 11.57 -8.82
CA ASN A 145 0.89 12.55 -9.29
C ASN A 145 -0.27 12.73 -8.28
N GLY A 146 -0.18 12.14 -7.09
CA GLY A 146 -1.20 12.18 -6.06
C GLY A 146 -0.88 11.20 -4.93
N SER A 147 -1.92 10.77 -4.19
CA SER A 147 -1.77 9.78 -3.13
C SER A 147 -3.00 8.89 -2.98
N ILE A 148 -2.80 7.63 -2.60
CA ILE A 148 -3.85 6.70 -2.19
C ILE A 148 -3.72 6.46 -0.69
N GLY A 149 -4.81 6.65 0.05
CA GLY A 149 -4.83 6.42 1.50
C GLY A 149 -5.18 4.98 1.84
N ILE A 150 -4.33 4.32 2.63
CA ILE A 150 -4.64 3.04 3.27
C ILE A 150 -5.18 3.36 4.66
N LYS A 151 -6.45 3.07 4.91
CA LYS A 151 -7.08 3.34 6.21
C LYS A 151 -6.49 2.42 7.28
N THR A 152 -6.11 2.99 8.42
CA THR A 152 -5.87 2.25 9.66
C THR A 152 -7.08 2.45 10.57
N GLN A 153 -7.45 1.43 11.34
CA GLN A 153 -8.55 1.49 12.28
C GLN A 153 -8.07 1.10 13.66
N ASP A 154 -8.64 1.69 14.71
CA ASP A 154 -8.43 1.24 16.08
C ASP A 154 -9.26 -0.01 16.32
N LEU A 155 -8.69 -1.16 15.95
CA LEU A 155 -9.37 -2.44 16.11
C LEU A 155 -9.41 -2.86 17.58
N SER A 156 -8.44 -2.42 18.39
CA SER A 156 -8.40 -2.69 19.84
C SER A 156 -9.64 -2.12 20.53
N SER A 157 -9.96 -0.83 20.31
CA SER A 157 -11.14 -0.20 20.88
C SER A 157 -12.42 -0.83 20.32
N LYS A 158 -12.52 -0.99 18.99
CA LYS A 158 -13.73 -1.52 18.35
C LYS A 158 -14.09 -2.93 18.81
N LEU A 159 -13.09 -3.79 18.99
CA LEU A 159 -13.31 -5.15 19.51
C LEU A 159 -13.58 -5.18 21.01
N THR A 160 -13.07 -4.21 21.76
CA THR A 160 -13.47 -4.03 23.16
C THR A 160 -14.94 -3.64 23.24
N ASP A 161 -15.39 -2.71 22.40
CA ASP A 161 -16.77 -2.21 22.37
C ASP A 161 -17.77 -3.28 21.88
N SER A 162 -17.36 -4.18 20.98
CA SER A 162 -18.18 -5.33 20.57
C SER A 162 -18.25 -6.44 21.62
N GLY A 163 -17.43 -6.37 22.67
CA GLY A 163 -17.35 -7.37 23.73
C GLY A 163 -16.50 -8.59 23.39
N ALA A 164 -15.61 -8.50 22.40
CA ALA A 164 -14.74 -9.62 21.99
C ALA A 164 -13.85 -10.15 23.12
N PHE A 165 -13.55 -9.32 24.12
CA PHE A 165 -12.69 -9.65 25.26
C PHE A 165 -13.46 -9.92 26.57
N SER A 166 -14.79 -9.89 26.52
CA SER A 166 -15.67 -10.10 27.68
C SER A 166 -16.51 -11.38 27.52
N ILE A 167 -15.92 -12.40 26.89
CA ILE A 167 -16.60 -13.66 26.59
C ILE A 167 -16.83 -14.46 27.88
N ASP A 168 -18.09 -14.84 28.10
CA ASP A 168 -18.51 -15.69 29.20
C ASP A 168 -19.26 -16.92 28.66
N LEU A 169 -18.71 -18.10 28.96
CA LEU A 169 -19.20 -19.42 28.57
C LEU A 169 -19.74 -20.23 29.77
N SER A 170 -19.88 -19.60 30.94
CA SER A 170 -20.24 -20.25 32.20
C SER A 170 -21.68 -20.79 32.24
N SER A 171 -22.59 -20.25 31.43
CA SER A 171 -23.98 -20.69 31.29
C SER A 171 -24.42 -20.76 29.82
N ALA A 172 -25.59 -21.35 29.56
CA ALA A 172 -26.14 -21.39 28.21
C ALA A 172 -26.57 -19.98 27.75
N GLU A 173 -27.17 -19.17 28.63
CA GLU A 173 -27.57 -17.80 28.29
C GLU A 173 -26.36 -16.89 28.02
N SER A 174 -25.32 -16.97 28.85
CA SER A 174 -24.07 -16.20 28.66
C SER A 174 -23.33 -16.59 27.38
N ALA A 175 -23.32 -17.89 27.05
CA ALA A 175 -22.72 -18.36 25.81
C ALA A 175 -23.44 -17.83 24.56
N GLU A 176 -24.77 -17.68 24.60
CA GLU A 176 -25.55 -17.09 23.51
C GLU A 176 -25.26 -15.58 23.36
N ALA A 177 -25.15 -14.84 24.47
CA ALA A 177 -24.75 -13.44 24.47
C ALA A 177 -23.31 -13.27 23.91
N SER A 178 -22.39 -14.11 24.35
CA SER A 178 -21.00 -14.17 23.86
C SER A 178 -20.94 -14.46 22.36
N LEU A 179 -21.77 -15.38 21.86
CA LEU A 179 -21.84 -15.66 20.43
C LEU A 179 -22.30 -14.44 19.62
N LYS A 180 -23.20 -13.61 20.17
CA LYS A 180 -23.58 -12.35 19.54
C LYS A 180 -22.40 -11.38 19.48
N SER A 181 -21.68 -11.18 20.58
CA SER A 181 -20.48 -10.34 20.63
C SER A 181 -19.40 -10.80 19.64
N ILE A 182 -19.19 -12.12 19.50
CA ILE A 182 -18.25 -12.68 18.53
C ILE A 182 -18.70 -12.36 17.10
N LYS A 183 -19.99 -12.50 16.77
CA LYS A 183 -20.52 -12.14 15.43
C LYS A 183 -20.36 -10.66 15.11
N ASP A 184 -20.66 -9.78 16.07
CA ASP A 184 -20.50 -8.34 15.91
C ASP A 184 -19.01 -8.00 15.69
N SER A 185 -18.11 -8.67 16.41
CA SER A 185 -16.65 -8.57 16.26
C SER A 185 -16.17 -9.04 14.88
N SER A 186 -16.65 -10.21 14.41
CA SER A 186 -16.34 -10.72 13.08
C SER A 186 -16.77 -9.73 12.00
N GLN A 187 -17.95 -9.12 12.12
CA GLN A 187 -18.43 -8.12 11.17
C GLN A 187 -17.51 -6.89 11.11
N ILE A 188 -16.98 -6.43 12.24
CA ILE A 188 -16.02 -5.31 12.28
C ILE A 188 -14.73 -5.69 11.51
N VAL A 189 -14.20 -6.89 11.76
CA VAL A 189 -12.98 -7.39 11.09
C VAL A 189 -13.22 -7.55 9.59
N ASP A 190 -14.34 -8.13 9.19
CA ASP A 190 -14.70 -8.37 7.78
C ASP A 190 -14.87 -7.06 7.00
N ASN A 191 -15.47 -6.04 7.62
CA ASN A 191 -15.57 -4.71 7.02
C ASN A 191 -14.18 -4.11 6.77
N ASN A 192 -13.26 -4.26 7.73
CA ASN A 192 -11.89 -3.75 7.60
C ASN A 192 -11.11 -4.50 6.50
N ARG A 193 -11.23 -5.83 6.43
CA ARG A 193 -10.65 -6.64 5.35
C ARG A 193 -11.21 -6.28 3.98
N THR A 194 -12.50 -6.00 3.89
CA THR A 194 -13.15 -5.55 2.66
C THR A 194 -12.57 -4.21 2.19
N ASP A 195 -12.40 -3.26 3.10
CA ASP A 195 -11.78 -1.95 2.81
C ASP A 195 -10.31 -2.10 2.35
N LEU A 196 -9.53 -2.97 2.99
CA LEU A 196 -8.16 -3.29 2.58
C LEU A 196 -8.12 -3.95 1.20
N GLY A 197 -9.00 -4.92 0.94
CA GLY A 197 -9.10 -5.57 -0.36
C GLY A 197 -9.43 -4.60 -1.49
N ALA A 198 -10.36 -3.66 -1.25
CA ALA A 198 -10.66 -2.59 -2.19
C ALA A 198 -9.44 -1.68 -2.44
N THR A 199 -8.70 -1.35 -1.39
CA THR A 199 -7.49 -0.52 -1.47
C THR A 199 -6.36 -1.22 -2.24
N ILE A 200 -6.15 -2.52 -2.01
CA ILE A 200 -5.18 -3.34 -2.77
C ILE A 200 -5.52 -3.33 -4.26
N ASN A 201 -6.79 -3.53 -4.62
CA ASN A 201 -7.23 -3.47 -6.01
C ASN A 201 -6.99 -2.09 -6.65
N ALA A 202 -7.25 -1.01 -5.91
CA ALA A 202 -6.99 0.36 -6.36
C ALA A 202 -5.49 0.64 -6.56
N LEU A 203 -4.65 0.17 -5.65
CA LEU A 203 -3.19 0.27 -5.74
C LEU A 203 -2.66 -0.52 -6.94
N GLN A 204 -3.10 -1.76 -7.15
CA GLN A 204 -2.70 -2.57 -8.31
C GLN A 204 -3.09 -1.92 -9.64
N SER A 205 -4.29 -1.31 -9.70
CA SER A 205 -4.73 -0.56 -10.88
C SER A 205 -3.82 0.65 -11.14
N THR A 206 -3.51 1.39 -10.07
CA THR A 206 -2.61 2.54 -10.14
C THR A 206 -1.19 2.16 -10.55
N ALA A 207 -0.64 1.05 -10.05
CA ALA A 207 0.67 0.55 -10.47
C ALA A 207 0.72 0.31 -11.99
N ARG A 208 -0.29 -0.36 -12.55
CA ARG A 208 -0.37 -0.61 -14.01
C ARG A 208 -0.46 0.69 -14.81
N ASN A 209 -1.24 1.66 -14.32
CA ASN A 209 -1.37 2.97 -14.96
C ASN A 209 -0.05 3.75 -14.94
N LEU A 210 0.63 3.80 -13.79
CA LEU A 210 1.92 4.49 -13.66
C LEU A 210 3.00 3.84 -14.53
N GLN A 211 3.02 2.52 -14.62
CA GLN A 211 3.95 1.82 -15.50
C GLN A 211 3.69 2.14 -16.98
N THR A 212 2.42 2.23 -17.38
CA THR A 212 2.04 2.60 -18.76
C THR A 212 2.40 4.06 -19.04
N GLN A 213 2.15 4.98 -18.10
CA GLN A 213 2.55 6.38 -18.21
C GLN A 213 4.07 6.51 -18.33
N ASN A 214 4.83 5.79 -17.51
CA ASN A 214 6.29 5.83 -17.53
C ASN A 214 6.87 5.38 -18.87
N VAL A 215 6.31 4.32 -19.49
CA VAL A 215 6.71 3.88 -20.83
C VAL A 215 6.38 4.95 -21.88
N ASN A 216 5.15 5.47 -21.88
CA ASN A 216 4.74 6.50 -22.84
C ASN A 216 5.56 7.80 -22.71
N GLU A 217 5.96 8.19 -21.50
CA GLU A 217 6.80 9.36 -21.24
C GLU A 217 8.26 9.16 -21.63
N GLN A 218 8.75 7.91 -21.67
CA GLN A 218 10.11 7.58 -22.13
C GLN A 218 10.21 7.45 -23.65
N GLU A 219 9.11 7.12 -24.33
CA GLU A 219 9.05 7.01 -25.79
C GLU A 219 8.78 8.35 -26.51
N ALA A 220 8.39 9.40 -25.76
CA ALA A 220 8.05 10.74 -26.27
C ALA A 220 9.27 11.68 -26.37
#